data_AF-A0A562ETI6-F1
#
_entry.id   AF-A0A562ETI6-F1
#
_cell.length_a   1.000
_cell.length_b   1.000
_cell.length_c   1.000
_cell.angle_alpha   90.00
_cell.angle_beta   90.00
_cell.angle_gamma   90.00
#
_symmetry.space_group_name_H-M   'P 1'
#
loop_
_entity.id
_entity.type
_entity.pdbx_description
1 polymer ?
#
loop_
_entity_poly.entity_id
_entity_poly.type
_entity_poly.pdbx_seq_one_letter_code
_entity_poly.pdbx_strand_id
1 'polypeptide(L)' 'MLKLGYKASAEQFGPRELVELGVLAEAHGMDSATVSDHFQPWRHNGGHAPFSLAWMTAVGERTERLQLGTSVLT' A
#
# COMPACT_ATOMS: atom_id res chain seq x y z
N MET A 1 -9.56 20.80 6.24
CA MET A 1 -10.50 19.84 5.61
C MET A 1 -10.12 18.44 6.05
N LEU A 2 -11.11 17.56 6.19
CA LEU A 2 -10.89 16.12 6.42
C LEU A 2 -10.25 15.48 5.18
N LYS A 3 -9.34 14.52 5.38
CA LYS A 3 -8.78 13.67 4.33
C LYS A 3 -9.18 12.21 4.59
N LEU A 4 -9.51 11.48 3.54
CA LEU A 4 -9.83 10.05 3.61
C LEU A 4 -8.74 9.23 2.93
N GLY A 5 -8.19 8.23 3.63
CA GLY A 5 -7.07 7.43 3.15
C GLY A 5 -7.37 5.93 3.16
N TYR A 6 -6.56 5.19 2.39
CA TYR A 6 -6.61 3.74 2.28
C TYR A 6 -5.41 3.08 2.96
N LYS A 7 -5.63 2.01 3.72
CA LYS A 7 -4.55 1.15 4.24
C LYS A 7 -4.42 -0.07 3.33
N ALA A 8 -3.34 -0.12 2.56
CA ALA A 8 -3.00 -1.26 1.73
C ALA A 8 -2.40 -2.38 2.59
N SER A 9 -3.09 -3.51 2.68
CA SER A 9 -2.72 -4.64 3.54
C SER A 9 -1.63 -5.52 2.89
N ALA A 10 -0.37 -5.17 3.12
CA ALA A 10 0.79 -5.97 2.73
C ALA A 10 0.74 -7.40 3.27
N GLU A 11 0.03 -7.60 4.38
CA GLU A 11 -0.17 -8.87 5.06
C GLU A 11 -1.11 -9.81 4.28
N GLN A 12 -1.91 -9.28 3.34
CA GLN A 12 -3.00 -9.99 2.67
C GLN A 12 -2.81 -10.13 1.15
N PHE A 13 -2.14 -9.19 0.50
CA PHE A 13 -2.03 -9.19 -0.97
C PHE A 13 -0.58 -9.30 -1.43
N GLY A 14 -0.37 -10.02 -2.53
CA GLY A 14 0.94 -10.11 -3.17
C GLY A 14 1.38 -8.77 -3.79
N PRO A 15 2.67 -8.63 -4.18
CA PRO A 15 3.24 -7.33 -4.56
C PRO A 15 2.52 -6.62 -5.70
N ARG A 16 2.19 -7.32 -6.80
CA ARG A 16 1.51 -6.71 -7.96
C ARG A 16 0.11 -6.25 -7.59
N GLU A 17 -0.68 -7.13 -6.98
CA GLU A 17 -2.07 -6.80 -6.60
C GLU A 17 -2.11 -5.62 -5.62
N LEU A 18 -1.19 -5.60 -4.64
CA LEU A 18 -1.09 -4.50 -3.69
C LEU A 18 -0.77 -3.15 -4.36
N VAL A 19 0.08 -3.15 -5.41
CA VAL A 19 0.33 -1.94 -6.20
C VAL A 19 -0.93 -1.49 -6.93
N GLU A 20 -1.63 -2.38 -7.63
CA GLU A 20 -2.84 -2.00 -8.36
C GLU A 20 -3.95 -1.52 -7.40
N LEU A 21 -4.06 -2.08 -6.19
CA LEU A 21 -4.94 -1.56 -5.14
C LEU A 21 -4.56 -0.13 -4.71
N GLY A 22 -3.27 0.18 -4.62
CA GLY A 22 -2.78 1.53 -4.36
C GLY A 22 -3.16 2.53 -5.47
N VAL A 23 -3.01 2.12 -6.73
CA VAL A 23 -3.44 2.92 -7.90
C VAL A 23 -4.95 3.11 -7.91
N LEU A 24 -5.71 2.05 -7.62
CA LEU A 24 -7.17 2.10 -7.52
C LEU A 24 -7.63 3.02 -6.39
N ALA A 25 -6.88 3.12 -5.29
CA ALA A 25 -7.20 4.06 -4.21
C ALA A 25 -7.24 5.51 -4.72
N GLU A 26 -6.25 5.93 -5.54
CA GLU A 26 -6.30 7.25 -6.18
C GLU A 26 -7.47 7.37 -7.15
N ALA A 27 -7.67 6.36 -8.01
CA ALA A 27 -8.76 6.36 -8.99
C ALA A 27 -10.15 6.47 -8.34
N HIS A 28 -10.30 6.03 -7.08
CA HIS A 28 -11.54 6.11 -6.30
C HIS A 28 -11.56 7.29 -5.31
N GLY A 29 -10.65 8.25 -5.46
CA GLY A 29 -10.71 9.54 -4.76
C GLY A 29 -10.08 9.56 -3.37
N MET A 30 -9.28 8.56 -2.98
CA MET A 30 -8.54 8.61 -1.71
C MET A 30 -7.47 9.71 -1.76
N ASP A 31 -7.20 10.32 -0.61
CA ASP A 31 -6.18 11.36 -0.44
C ASP A 31 -4.80 10.79 -0.10
N SER A 32 -4.78 9.59 0.48
CA SER A 32 -3.56 8.89 0.84
C SER A 32 -3.72 7.38 0.72
N ALA A 33 -2.61 6.68 0.50
CA ALA A 33 -2.51 5.24 0.69
C ALA A 33 -1.27 4.92 1.53
N THR A 34 -1.44 4.08 2.55
CA THR A 34 -0.33 3.67 3.41
C THR A 34 -0.17 2.17 3.45
N VAL A 35 1.04 1.70 3.72
CA VAL A 35 1.38 0.27 3.80
C VAL A 35 2.14 -0.03 5.09
N SER A 36 1.92 -1.17 5.73
CA SER A 36 2.78 -1.61 6.84
C SER A 36 4.09 -2.18 6.27
N ASP A 37 5.24 -1.91 6.89
CA ASP A 37 6.48 -2.58 6.52
C ASP A 37 6.68 -3.87 7.32
N HIS A 38 6.77 -5.00 6.62
CA HIS A 38 6.96 -6.30 7.25
C HIS A 38 8.01 -7.10 6.53
N PHE A 39 8.86 -7.75 7.33
CA PHE A 39 9.72 -8.80 6.82
C PHE A 39 8.96 -10.13 6.68
N GLN A 40 8.23 -10.54 7.72
CA GLN A 40 7.50 -11.81 7.74
C GLN A 40 6.03 -11.65 7.39
N PRO A 41 5.44 -12.59 6.64
CA PRO A 41 3.99 -12.72 6.54
C PRO A 41 3.34 -12.93 7.91
N TRP A 42 2.21 -12.27 8.15
CA TRP A 42 1.48 -12.35 9.43
C TRP A 42 0.69 -13.65 9.61
N ARG A 43 0.50 -14.41 8.53
CA ARG A 43 -0.29 -15.65 8.51
C ARG A 43 0.44 -16.70 7.67
N HIS A 44 0.35 -17.95 8.10
CA HIS A 44 0.96 -19.07 7.38
C HIS A 44 0.28 -19.35 6.04
N ASN A 45 -1.04 -19.18 5.97
CA ASN A 45 -1.83 -19.45 4.78
C ASN A 45 -2.37 -18.13 4.23
N GLY A 46 -2.07 -17.83 2.96
CA GLY A 46 -2.48 -16.58 2.30
C GLY A 46 -1.83 -15.32 2.87
N GLY A 47 -0.74 -15.46 3.65
CA GLY A 47 0.02 -14.33 4.14
C GLY A 47 1.04 -13.84 3.12
N HIS A 48 1.19 -12.53 3.03
CA HIS A 48 2.19 -11.87 2.20
C HIS A 48 2.99 -10.85 3.02
N ALA A 49 4.11 -10.39 2.45
CA ALA A 49 4.91 -9.28 2.97
C ALA A 49 5.69 -8.58 1.84
N PRO A 50 5.02 -7.87 0.90
CA PRO A 50 5.71 -7.08 -0.11
C PRO A 50 6.57 -5.98 0.53
N PHE A 51 7.76 -5.74 -0.02
CA PHE A 51 8.65 -4.70 0.48
C PHE A 51 8.03 -3.31 0.29
N SER A 52 7.85 -2.59 1.41
CA SER A 52 7.05 -1.36 1.45
C SER A 52 7.59 -0.25 0.53
N LEU A 53 8.91 -0.06 0.48
CA LEU A 53 9.51 0.99 -0.34
C LEU A 53 9.34 0.72 -1.84
N ALA A 54 9.45 -0.54 -2.27
CA ALA A 54 9.18 -0.91 -3.65
C ALA A 54 7.70 -0.70 -4.01
N TRP A 55 6.78 -1.02 -3.08
CA TRP A 55 5.37 -0.73 -3.26
C TRP A 55 5.12 0.78 -3.39
N MET A 56 5.69 1.60 -2.50
CA MET A 56 5.55 3.06 -2.55
C MET A 56 6.07 3.64 -3.87
N THR A 57 7.25 3.20 -4.35
CA THR A 57 7.79 3.66 -5.63
C THR A 57 6.90 3.26 -6.80
N ALA A 58 6.43 2.01 -6.84
CA ALA A 58 5.61 1.52 -7.93
C ALA A 58 4.22 2.19 -8.00
N VAL A 59 3.61 2.48 -6.85
CA VAL A 59 2.36 3.27 -6.81
C VAL A 59 2.64 4.71 -7.18
N GLY A 60 3.70 5.32 -6.61
CA GLY A 60 4.07 6.72 -6.86
C GLY A 60 4.29 7.03 -8.34
N GLU A 61 4.99 6.14 -9.06
CA GLU A 61 5.21 6.26 -10.51
C GLU A 61 3.92 6.16 -11.34
N ARG A 62 2.84 5.61 -10.76
CA ARG A 62 1.56 5.34 -11.43
C ARG A 62 0.43 6.28 -10.99
N THR A 63 0.71 7.22 -10.09
CA THR A 63 -0.27 8.13 -9.48
C THR A 63 0.21 9.57 -9.53
N GLU A 64 -0.71 10.54 -9.47
CA GLU A 64 -0.38 11.96 -9.64
C GLU A 64 -0.56 12.81 -8.37
N ARG A 65 -1.39 12.37 -7.42
CA ARG A 65 -1.82 13.16 -6.24
C ARG A 65 -1.72 12.41 -4.92
N LEU A 66 -1.78 11.09 -4.93
CA LEU A 66 -1.94 10.26 -3.75
C LEU A 66 -0.75 10.42 -2.79
N GLN A 67 -1.03 10.80 -1.54
CA GLN A 67 0.02 10.82 -0.52
C GLN A 67 0.38 9.39 -0.10
N LEU A 68 1.63 8.99 -0.32
CA LEU A 68 2.14 7.67 0.04
C LEU A 68 2.95 7.69 1.34
N GLY A 69 2.89 6.61 2.09
CA GLY A 69 3.72 6.45 3.28
C GLY A 69 3.64 5.08 3.93
N THR A 70 4.59 4.81 4.81
CA THR A 70 4.54 3.65 5.69
C THR A 70 3.69 3.93 6.92
N SER A 71 2.91 2.95 7.38
CA SER A 71 2.10 3.03 8.60
C SER A 71 2.20 1.70 9.37
N VAL A 72 3.35 1.40 9.99
CA VAL A 72 4.62 2.16 10.06
C VAL A 72 5.78 1.38 9.42
N LEU A 73 6.99 1.94 9.41
CA LEU A 73 8.22 1.23 9.06
C LEU A 73 8.90 0.73 10.35
N THR A 74 9.19 -0.57 10.44
CA THR A 74 9.92 -1.20 11.56
C THR A 74 11.42 -1.22 11.36
#